data_AF-A0A0W0VF17-F1
#
_entry.id   AF-A0A0W0VF17-F1
#
_cell.length_a   1.000
_cell.length_b   1.000
_cell.length_c   1.000
_cell.angle_alpha   90.00
_cell.angle_beta   90.00
_cell.angle_gamma   90.00
#
_symmetry.space_group_name_H-M   'P 1'
#
loop_
_entity.id
_entity.type
_entity.pdbx_description
1 polymer ?
#
loop_
_entity_poly.entity_id
_entity_poly.type
_entity_poly.pdbx_seq_one_letter_code
_entity_poly.pdbx_strand_id
1 'polypeptide(L)'
;MGRPVALLDVDHTLLFDDTFNENLLNSLKKNGIQDVYLFTDMRFRKLEVEDRVKLVQRLQAQGFTVHGVITPMDLVWSHMSAENTATLNSAIIEGGYKGKFLGKPFDDFLKSKQEEIPFIQDVMTYSADSCEPGISFRHAVEAYNRIPAEADETTPLPDEMFERSSFGKVLGDCHAERQNFAHTKALMLDVFLRHKPDWAKSVIVADDNENVLQAIGQYKERVNPAIAVSSIAVRNDSHPVSYYDDIIEQHLSNDPEYKIIKTIESRIDQHIEALNKTNWNIFLTSSDAKVKALEMLKSNLHEAYQRGEPISIKDVIEDWEKSLKFMDRRSNETVPIAKVLSQHRNIFRAEFRNEQTSTQKFIQGLKQEFGQAHLHQPPEEPRLESHI
;
A
#
# COMPACT_ATOMS: atom_id res chain seq x y z
N MET A 1 -10.31 8.95 7.52
CA MET A 1 -10.83 8.11 6.41
C MET A 1 -9.78 7.11 6.08
N GLY A 2 -10.11 5.82 5.99
CA GLY A 2 -9.09 4.80 6.08
C GLY A 2 -9.05 3.85 4.89
N ARG A 3 -7.86 3.54 4.40
CA ARG A 3 -7.59 2.72 3.20
C ARG A 3 -6.37 1.81 3.43
N PRO A 4 -6.22 0.74 2.64
CA PRO A 4 -5.06 -0.15 2.71
C PRO A 4 -3.78 0.57 2.26
N VAL A 5 -2.64 0.12 2.78
CA VAL A 5 -1.29 0.55 2.37
C VAL A 5 -0.42 -0.67 2.08
N ALA A 6 0.44 -0.57 1.07
CA ALA A 6 1.42 -1.61 0.78
C ALA A 6 2.82 -1.22 1.27
N LEU A 7 3.48 -2.12 1.99
CA LEU A 7 4.91 -2.07 2.30
C LEU A 7 5.60 -2.99 1.29
N LEU A 8 6.32 -2.42 0.35
CA LEU A 8 6.90 -3.14 -0.77
C LEU A 8 8.40 -3.27 -0.56
N ASP A 9 8.89 -4.50 -0.39
CA ASP A 9 10.29 -4.75 -0.64
C ASP A 9 10.66 -4.41 -2.08
N VAL A 10 11.93 -4.11 -2.30
CA VAL A 10 12.42 -3.65 -3.59
C VAL A 10 13.05 -4.79 -4.37
N ASP A 11 14.22 -5.25 -3.91
CA ASP A 11 15.10 -6.08 -4.71
C ASP A 11 14.53 -7.50 -4.78
N HIS A 12 14.31 -8.03 -5.99
CA HIS A 12 13.62 -9.31 -6.24
C HIS A 12 12.14 -9.37 -5.83
N THR A 13 11.55 -8.24 -5.42
CA THR A 13 10.11 -8.12 -5.11
C THR A 13 9.42 -7.18 -6.08
N LEU A 14 9.75 -5.89 -5.98
CA LEU A 14 9.23 -4.83 -6.85
C LEU A 14 10.06 -4.72 -8.14
N LEU A 15 11.37 -4.94 -8.04
CA LEU A 15 12.31 -4.90 -9.15
C LEU A 15 12.96 -6.26 -9.34
N PHE A 16 12.90 -6.75 -10.58
CA PHE A 16 13.71 -7.87 -11.05
C PHE A 16 14.73 -7.28 -12.02
N ASP A 17 15.99 -7.24 -11.58
CA ASP A 17 17.04 -6.42 -12.17
C ASP A 17 16.58 -4.95 -12.21
N ASP A 18 16.31 -4.38 -13.39
CA ASP A 18 15.83 -3.00 -13.56
C ASP A 18 14.34 -2.89 -13.95
N THR A 19 13.67 -4.04 -14.05
CA THR A 19 12.29 -4.14 -14.54
C THR A 19 11.30 -4.24 -13.40
N PHE A 20 10.20 -3.48 -13.49
CA PHE A 20 9.12 -3.59 -12.52
C PHE A 20 8.43 -4.94 -12.58
N ASN A 21 8.05 -5.45 -11.41
CA ASN A 21 7.03 -6.47 -11.28
C ASN A 21 5.64 -5.87 -11.61
N GLU A 22 5.39 -5.66 -12.91
CA GLU A 22 4.15 -5.04 -13.40
C GLU A 22 2.91 -5.84 -12.98
N ASN A 23 3.02 -7.15 -12.78
CA ASN A 23 1.90 -7.98 -12.32
C ASN A 23 1.47 -7.63 -10.89
N LEU A 24 2.43 -7.45 -9.97
CA LEU A 24 2.18 -6.98 -8.61
C LEU A 24 1.60 -5.56 -8.63
N LEU A 25 2.22 -4.64 -9.36
CA LEU A 25 1.77 -3.24 -9.43
C LEU A 25 0.36 -3.09 -10.04
N ASN A 26 0.06 -3.83 -11.10
CA ASN A 26 -1.26 -3.82 -11.71
C ASN A 26 -2.32 -4.42 -10.78
N SER A 27 -1.98 -5.47 -10.03
CA SER A 27 -2.88 -6.05 -9.04
C SER A 27 -3.17 -5.07 -7.90
N LEU A 28 -2.14 -4.39 -7.36
CA LEU A 28 -2.31 -3.35 -6.34
C LEU A 28 -3.24 -2.23 -6.83
N LYS A 29 -3.00 -1.67 -8.03
CA LYS A 29 -3.86 -0.62 -8.61
C LYS A 29 -5.29 -1.10 -8.85
N LYS A 30 -5.45 -2.30 -9.40
CA LYS A 30 -6.76 -2.91 -9.66
C LYS A 30 -7.59 -3.02 -8.37
N ASN A 31 -6.94 -3.39 -7.27
CA ASN A 31 -7.56 -3.51 -5.95
C ASN A 31 -7.54 -2.20 -5.13
N GLY A 32 -7.16 -1.09 -5.75
CA GLY A 32 -7.22 0.23 -5.15
C GLY A 32 -6.18 0.54 -4.09
N ILE A 33 -5.06 -0.16 -4.12
CA ILE A 33 -3.92 0.08 -3.24
C ILE A 33 -2.89 0.91 -4.02
N GLN A 34 -2.92 2.22 -3.82
CA GLN A 34 -2.00 3.17 -4.46
C GLN A 34 -1.03 3.82 -3.48
N ASP A 35 -1.34 3.77 -2.19
CA ASP A 35 -0.47 4.24 -1.12
C ASP A 35 0.58 3.17 -0.81
N VAL A 36 1.85 3.52 -1.01
CA VAL A 36 2.97 2.60 -0.82
C VAL A 36 4.07 3.22 0.02
N TYR A 37 4.71 2.38 0.82
CA TYR A 37 6.04 2.66 1.37
C TYR A 37 7.01 1.63 0.80
N LEU A 38 8.22 2.08 0.45
CA LEU A 38 9.29 1.15 0.13
C LEU A 38 9.87 0.61 1.44
N PHE A 39 10.09 -0.70 1.48
CA PHE A 39 10.39 -1.44 2.69
C PHE A 39 11.65 -2.28 2.47
N THR A 40 12.81 -1.61 2.48
CA THR A 40 14.06 -2.12 1.89
C THR A 40 15.18 -2.21 2.93
N ASP A 41 16.09 -3.16 2.72
CA ASP A 41 17.27 -3.40 3.56
C ASP A 41 18.56 -2.77 2.97
N MET A 42 18.39 -1.64 2.26
CA MET A 42 19.48 -0.91 1.61
C MET A 42 20.43 -0.25 2.62
N ARG A 43 21.63 0.11 2.17
CA ARG A 43 22.52 1.06 2.85
C ARG A 43 22.54 2.38 2.06
N PHE A 44 23.26 3.37 2.58
CA PHE A 44 23.29 4.70 1.98
C PHE A 44 24.65 4.98 1.33
N ARG A 45 24.87 4.41 0.15
CA ARG A 45 25.84 4.93 -0.83
C ARG A 45 25.15 5.92 -1.77
N LYS A 46 25.95 6.78 -2.43
CA LYS A 46 25.43 7.77 -3.39
C LYS A 46 24.53 7.12 -4.46
N LEU A 47 25.02 6.08 -5.13
CA LEU A 47 24.27 5.34 -6.15
C LEU A 47 22.99 4.70 -5.61
N GLU A 48 23.06 4.04 -4.46
CA GLU A 48 21.90 3.37 -3.84
C GLU A 48 20.78 4.38 -3.51
N VAL A 49 21.14 5.56 -2.99
CA VAL A 49 20.17 6.63 -2.71
C VAL A 49 19.61 7.21 -4.00
N GLU A 50 20.44 7.47 -4.99
CA GLU A 50 20.01 7.96 -6.31
C GLU A 50 19.03 7.00 -7.00
N ASP A 51 19.36 5.72 -7.05
CA ASP A 51 18.52 4.68 -7.66
C ASP A 51 17.18 4.57 -6.94
N ARG A 52 17.18 4.69 -5.60
CA ARG A 52 15.96 4.70 -4.81
C ARG A 52 15.12 5.95 -5.07
N VAL A 53 15.72 7.13 -5.22
CA VAL A 53 15.00 8.36 -5.61
C VAL A 53 14.38 8.22 -7.00
N LYS A 54 15.12 7.69 -7.98
CA LYS A 54 14.61 7.43 -9.34
C LYS A 54 13.46 6.41 -9.32
N LEU A 55 13.56 5.36 -8.50
CA LEU A 55 12.48 4.39 -8.33
C LEU A 55 11.20 5.03 -7.79
N VAL A 56 11.32 5.88 -6.75
CA VAL A 56 10.19 6.64 -6.20
C VAL A 56 9.51 7.46 -7.29
N GLN A 57 10.27 8.19 -8.10
CA GLN A 57 9.74 8.98 -9.21
C GLN A 57 9.05 8.11 -10.27
N ARG A 58 9.63 6.95 -10.62
CA ARG A 58 9.03 5.99 -11.57
C ARG A 58 7.69 5.45 -11.05
N LEU A 59 7.59 5.09 -9.78
CA LEU A 59 6.32 4.65 -9.16
C LEU A 59 5.27 5.77 -9.14
N GLN A 60 5.68 7.00 -8.81
CA GLN A 60 4.80 8.16 -8.83
C GLN A 60 4.28 8.46 -10.24
N ALA A 61 5.14 8.35 -11.26
CA ALA A 61 4.75 8.48 -12.67
C ALA A 61 3.76 7.39 -13.11
N GLN A 62 3.77 6.23 -12.44
CA GLN A 62 2.81 5.16 -12.64
C GLN A 62 1.48 5.34 -11.86
N GLY A 63 1.32 6.41 -11.08
CA GLY A 63 0.09 6.72 -10.33
C GLY A 63 0.07 6.19 -8.89
N PHE A 64 1.21 5.77 -8.33
CA PHE A 64 1.31 5.46 -6.91
C PHE A 64 1.63 6.71 -6.08
N THR A 65 1.15 6.75 -4.85
CA THR A 65 1.61 7.70 -3.83
C THR A 65 2.65 6.99 -2.96
N VAL A 66 3.93 7.33 -3.17
CA VAL A 66 5.02 6.80 -2.33
C VAL A 66 5.22 7.72 -1.13
N HIS A 67 4.90 7.23 0.06
CA HIS A 67 4.91 8.02 1.30
C HIS A 67 6.28 8.07 1.99
N GLY A 68 7.14 7.10 1.72
CA GLY A 68 8.47 7.04 2.29
C GLY A 68 9.22 5.75 1.96
N VAL A 69 10.47 5.70 2.38
CA VAL A 69 11.34 4.53 2.30
C VAL A 69 11.77 4.18 3.71
N ILE A 70 11.24 3.09 4.25
CA ILE A 70 11.52 2.59 5.58
C ILE A 70 12.69 1.61 5.49
N THR A 71 13.67 1.78 6.36
CA THR A 71 14.88 0.94 6.40
C THR A 71 15.20 0.47 7.82
N PRO A 72 16.05 -0.56 8.00
CA PRO A 72 16.49 -0.97 9.33
C PRO A 72 17.17 0.13 10.15
N MET A 73 17.78 1.11 9.48
CA MET A 73 18.44 2.22 10.15
C MET A 73 17.46 3.08 10.96
N ASP A 74 16.18 3.14 10.57
CA ASP A 74 15.13 3.87 11.30
C ASP A 74 14.99 3.40 12.76
N LEU A 75 15.40 2.17 13.07
CA LEU A 75 15.30 1.58 14.40
C LEU A 75 16.27 2.19 15.42
N VAL A 76 17.33 2.87 14.95
CA VAL A 76 18.38 3.46 15.82
C VAL A 76 18.84 4.84 15.35
N TRP A 77 18.22 5.40 14.31
CA TRP A 77 18.75 6.55 13.57
C TRP A 77 18.98 7.80 14.43
N SER A 78 18.09 8.06 15.38
CA SER A 78 18.15 9.20 16.30
C SER A 78 19.41 9.23 17.17
N HIS A 79 20.05 8.07 17.36
CA HIS A 79 21.27 7.93 18.16
C HIS A 79 22.54 7.76 17.30
N MET A 80 22.39 7.57 15.99
CA MET A 80 23.50 7.35 15.05
C MET A 80 23.88 8.65 14.35
N SER A 81 24.38 9.64 15.09
CA SER A 81 25.02 10.84 14.51
C SER A 81 26.38 10.49 13.88
N ALA A 82 26.96 11.38 13.06
CA ALA A 82 28.30 11.17 12.50
C ALA A 82 29.35 11.00 13.61
N GLU A 83 29.33 11.86 14.64
CA GLU A 83 30.23 11.78 15.78
C GLU A 83 30.10 10.45 16.56
N ASN A 84 28.86 10.03 16.86
CA ASN A 84 28.60 8.77 17.55
C ASN A 84 29.09 7.57 16.71
N THR A 85 28.88 7.63 15.40
CA THR A 85 29.31 6.59 14.46
C THR A 85 30.83 6.50 14.37
N ALA A 86 31.52 7.63 14.24
CA ALA A 86 32.98 7.69 14.27
C ALA A 86 33.53 7.12 15.59
N THR A 87 32.93 7.50 16.72
CA THR A 87 33.33 7.01 18.06
C THR A 87 33.17 5.49 18.16
N LEU A 88 32.04 4.94 17.71
CA LEU A 88 31.81 3.49 17.71
C LEU A 88 32.76 2.77 16.76
N ASN A 89 33.00 3.32 15.57
CA ASN A 89 33.91 2.75 14.59
C ASN A 89 35.35 2.67 15.14
N SER A 90 35.84 3.76 15.73
CA SER A 90 37.13 3.79 16.43
C SER A 90 37.19 2.73 17.52
N ALA A 91 36.16 2.61 18.37
CA ALA A 91 36.14 1.62 19.43
C ALA A 91 36.16 0.16 18.92
N ILE A 92 35.54 -0.10 17.77
CA ILE A 92 35.56 -1.43 17.11
C ILE A 92 36.94 -1.73 16.53
N ILE A 93 37.53 -0.77 15.81
CA ILE A 93 38.83 -0.93 15.14
C ILE A 93 39.96 -0.99 16.17
N GLU A 94 40.04 0.00 17.06
CA GLU A 94 41.08 0.11 18.09
C GLU A 94 40.91 -0.95 19.18
N GLY A 95 39.66 -1.28 19.52
CA GLY A 95 39.34 -2.42 20.40
C GLY A 95 39.62 -3.77 19.76
N GLY A 96 39.93 -3.82 18.46
CA GLY A 96 40.33 -5.03 17.75
C GLY A 96 39.23 -6.08 17.66
N TYR A 97 37.95 -5.68 17.65
CA TYR A 97 36.84 -6.63 17.53
C TYR A 97 36.85 -7.28 16.15
N LYS A 98 36.97 -8.62 16.11
CA LYS A 98 37.04 -9.42 14.87
C LYS A 98 35.90 -10.43 14.74
N GLY A 99 34.95 -10.40 15.68
CA GLY A 99 33.81 -11.32 15.69
C GLY A 99 32.77 -10.95 14.64
N LYS A 100 31.70 -11.76 14.58
CA LYS A 100 30.50 -11.37 13.82
C LYS A 100 29.83 -10.19 14.53
N PHE A 101 29.28 -9.25 13.77
CA PHE A 101 28.50 -8.12 14.31
C PHE A 101 27.06 -8.53 14.66
N LEU A 102 26.91 -9.65 15.37
CA LEU A 102 25.63 -10.26 15.71
C LEU A 102 25.84 -11.25 16.88
N GLY A 103 24.79 -11.48 17.66
CA GLY A 103 24.78 -12.43 18.76
C GLY A 103 25.57 -12.02 20.01
N LYS A 104 25.59 -12.93 20.99
CA LYS A 104 26.14 -12.69 22.33
C LYS A 104 27.56 -12.08 22.35
N PRO A 105 28.54 -12.53 21.53
CA PRO A 105 29.88 -11.93 21.55
C PRO A 105 29.90 -10.44 21.19
N PHE A 106 29.04 -10.02 20.26
CA PHE A 106 28.94 -8.62 19.89
C PHE A 106 28.21 -7.80 20.96
N ASP A 107 27.16 -8.37 21.55
CA ASP A 107 26.46 -7.76 22.69
C ASP A 107 27.39 -7.54 23.89
N ASP A 108 28.22 -8.53 24.22
CA ASP A 108 29.19 -8.45 25.32
C ASP A 108 30.26 -7.39 25.00
N PHE A 109 30.70 -7.28 23.74
CA PHE A 109 31.59 -6.21 23.29
C PHE A 109 30.95 -4.82 23.47
N LEU A 110 29.72 -4.61 22.98
CA LEU A 110 29.02 -3.33 23.11
C LEU A 110 28.83 -2.96 24.59
N LYS A 111 28.39 -3.89 25.43
CA LYS A 111 28.27 -3.69 26.89
C LYS A 111 29.60 -3.28 27.53
N SER A 112 30.72 -3.88 27.11
CA SER A 112 32.04 -3.50 27.63
C SER A 112 32.46 -2.08 27.27
N LYS A 113 31.84 -1.48 26.25
CA LYS A 113 32.10 -0.11 25.78
C LYS A 113 31.11 0.93 26.29
N GLN A 114 30.09 0.51 27.03
CA GLN A 114 29.00 1.39 27.46
C GLN A 114 29.45 2.52 28.39
N GLU A 115 30.42 2.28 29.28
CA GLU A 115 30.96 3.32 30.17
C GLU A 115 31.77 4.38 29.39
N GLU A 116 32.47 3.96 28.34
CA GLU A 116 33.27 4.83 27.48
C GLU A 116 32.41 5.58 26.44
N ILE A 117 31.30 4.96 26.00
CA ILE A 117 30.45 5.41 24.90
C ILE A 117 28.99 5.35 25.36
N PRO A 118 28.50 6.40 26.06
CA PRO A 118 27.20 6.34 26.74
C PRO A 118 26.00 6.03 25.83
N PHE A 119 26.03 6.49 24.58
CA PHE A 119 24.93 6.25 23.63
C PHE A 119 24.74 4.77 23.27
N ILE A 120 25.72 3.89 23.57
CA ILE A 120 25.58 2.44 23.36
C ILE A 120 24.37 1.89 24.12
N GLN A 121 24.09 2.40 25.32
CA GLN A 121 22.93 1.96 26.09
C GLN A 121 21.62 2.21 25.33
N ASP A 122 21.52 3.36 24.66
CA ASP A 122 20.34 3.75 23.91
C ASP A 122 20.19 2.88 22.66
N VAL A 123 21.25 2.71 21.86
CA VAL A 123 21.21 1.87 20.65
C VAL A 123 21.12 0.37 20.93
N MET A 124 21.34 -0.08 22.17
CA MET A 124 21.09 -1.48 22.53
C MET A 124 19.65 -1.73 22.96
N THR A 125 18.89 -0.68 23.30
CA THR A 125 17.52 -0.80 23.79
C THR A 125 16.53 -0.42 22.70
N TYR A 126 15.81 -1.41 22.18
CA TYR A 126 14.76 -1.14 21.18
C TYR A 126 13.54 -0.47 21.84
N SER A 127 13.09 0.63 21.25
CA SER A 127 11.83 1.29 21.58
C SER A 127 11.21 1.85 20.31
N ALA A 128 10.03 1.36 19.94
CA ALA A 128 9.35 1.83 18.74
C ALA A 128 9.01 3.33 18.85
N ASP A 129 8.59 3.81 20.02
CA ASP A 129 8.14 5.19 20.25
C ASP A 129 9.25 6.25 20.11
N SER A 130 10.52 5.83 20.12
CA SER A 130 11.68 6.71 19.87
C SER A 130 12.17 6.69 18.42
N CYS A 131 11.50 5.93 17.56
CA CYS A 131 11.85 5.77 16.16
C CYS A 131 10.85 6.54 15.27
N GLU A 132 11.30 6.98 14.09
CA GLU A 132 10.43 7.57 13.07
C GLU A 132 10.58 6.77 11.77
N PRO A 133 9.49 6.20 11.19
CA PRO A 133 9.61 5.44 9.95
C PRO A 133 10.04 6.33 8.78
N GLY A 134 11.09 5.89 8.08
CA GLY A 134 11.64 6.54 6.89
C GLY A 134 12.47 7.80 7.12
N ILE A 135 12.77 8.15 8.38
CA ILE A 135 13.62 9.32 8.70
C ILE A 135 15.04 9.16 8.18
N SER A 136 15.58 7.94 8.22
CA SER A 136 16.95 7.66 7.81
C SER A 136 17.17 7.94 6.33
N PHE A 137 16.26 7.45 5.48
CA PHE A 137 16.33 7.70 4.04
C PHE A 137 16.08 9.17 3.70
N ARG A 138 15.21 9.87 4.44
CA ARG A 138 14.98 11.31 4.26
C ARG A 138 16.28 12.11 4.45
N HIS A 139 17.02 11.84 5.53
CA HIS A 139 18.34 12.44 5.76
C HIS A 139 19.37 12.03 4.70
N ALA A 140 19.31 10.79 4.20
CA ALA A 140 20.18 10.33 3.12
C ALA A 140 19.93 11.12 1.82
N VAL A 141 18.67 11.38 1.46
CA VAL A 141 18.29 12.21 0.31
C VAL A 141 18.73 13.66 0.50
N GLU A 142 18.59 14.23 1.70
CA GLU A 142 19.11 15.56 2.01
C GLU A 142 20.63 15.65 1.87
N ALA A 143 21.37 14.60 2.28
CA ALA A 143 22.80 14.52 2.05
C ALA A 143 23.16 14.37 0.57
N TYR A 144 22.41 13.55 -0.17
CA TYR A 144 22.58 13.40 -1.61
C TYR A 144 22.40 14.72 -2.37
N ASN A 145 21.35 15.49 -2.02
CA ASN A 145 21.07 16.78 -2.65
C ASN A 145 22.12 17.88 -2.32
N ARG A 146 22.99 17.66 -1.33
CA ARG A 146 24.11 18.56 -1.02
C ARG A 146 25.37 18.24 -1.84
N ILE A 147 25.42 17.10 -2.51
CA ILE A 147 26.55 16.74 -3.38
C ILE A 147 26.49 17.58 -4.67
N PRO A 148 27.61 18.15 -5.14
CA PRO A 148 27.67 18.84 -6.43
C PRO A 148 27.27 17.92 -7.60
N ALA A 149 26.59 18.45 -8.61
CA ALA A 149 26.10 17.66 -9.74
C ALA A 149 27.24 16.99 -10.55
N GLU A 150 28.42 17.59 -10.53
CA GLU A 150 29.65 17.11 -11.17
C GLU A 150 30.42 16.06 -10.36
N ALA A 151 30.00 15.76 -9.13
CA ALA A 151 30.64 14.73 -8.31
C ALA A 151 30.49 13.36 -8.97
N ASP A 152 31.56 12.57 -8.93
CA ASP A 152 31.54 11.20 -9.45
C ASP A 152 30.68 10.25 -8.59
N GLU A 153 30.42 9.06 -9.11
CA GLU A 153 29.65 8.02 -8.43
C GLU A 153 30.35 7.47 -7.17
N THR A 154 31.66 7.64 -7.05
CA THR A 154 32.45 7.19 -5.90
C THR A 154 32.49 8.20 -4.76
N THR A 155 31.99 9.42 -5.00
CA THR A 155 31.98 10.49 -4.01
C THR A 155 31.09 10.07 -2.83
N PRO A 156 31.64 10.00 -1.60
CA PRO A 156 30.87 9.57 -0.44
C PRO A 156 29.77 10.60 -0.12
N LEU A 157 28.66 10.10 0.42
CA LEU A 157 27.64 10.98 1.00
C LEU A 157 28.21 11.70 2.23
N PRO A 158 27.88 13.00 2.42
CA PRO A 158 28.27 13.76 3.61
C PRO A 158 27.86 13.08 4.92
N ASP A 159 28.45 13.55 6.02
CA ASP A 159 28.11 13.13 7.39
C ASP A 159 28.28 11.63 7.65
N GLU A 160 29.27 10.99 7.01
CA GLU A 160 29.58 9.56 7.16
C GLU A 160 28.37 8.65 6.93
N MET A 161 27.51 9.02 5.96
CA MET A 161 26.20 8.38 5.78
C MET A 161 26.31 6.87 5.51
N PHE A 162 27.37 6.42 4.84
CA PHE A 162 27.61 5.01 4.57
C PHE A 162 27.94 4.23 5.84
N GLU A 163 28.83 4.76 6.68
CA GLU A 163 29.20 4.18 7.97
C GLU A 163 27.99 4.17 8.92
N ARG A 164 27.28 5.31 9.01
CA ARG A 164 26.06 5.47 9.82
C ARG A 164 25.02 4.43 9.45
N SER A 165 24.74 4.28 8.15
CA SER A 165 23.76 3.29 7.68
C SER A 165 24.24 1.85 7.86
N SER A 166 25.54 1.59 7.69
CA SER A 166 26.11 0.25 7.90
C SER A 166 25.98 -0.20 9.35
N PHE A 167 26.33 0.66 10.32
CA PHE A 167 26.14 0.35 11.74
C PHE A 167 24.66 0.35 12.15
N GLY A 168 23.85 1.26 11.61
CA GLY A 168 22.42 1.28 11.86
C GLY A 168 21.74 -0.02 11.46
N LYS A 169 22.08 -0.57 10.28
CA LYS A 169 21.61 -1.88 9.83
C LYS A 169 22.01 -3.01 10.78
N VAL A 170 23.29 -3.08 11.12
CA VAL A 170 23.83 -4.09 12.06
C VAL A 170 23.10 -4.05 13.41
N LEU A 171 22.89 -2.86 13.96
CA LEU A 171 22.22 -2.70 15.25
C LEU A 171 20.72 -3.05 15.16
N GLY A 172 20.06 -2.70 14.04
CA GLY A 172 18.70 -3.14 13.72
C GLY A 172 18.57 -4.66 13.68
N ASP A 173 19.50 -5.35 13.03
CA ASP A 173 19.57 -6.82 12.99
C ASP A 173 19.77 -7.43 14.38
N CYS A 174 20.64 -6.82 15.20
CA CYS A 174 20.82 -7.24 16.59
C CYS A 174 19.53 -7.07 17.40
N HIS A 175 18.76 -6.00 17.20
CA HIS A 175 17.47 -5.85 17.88
C HIS A 175 16.49 -6.95 17.48
N ALA A 176 16.41 -7.28 16.19
CA ALA A 176 15.53 -8.33 15.71
C ALA A 176 15.89 -9.70 16.33
N GLU A 177 17.18 -10.03 16.37
CA GLU A 177 17.68 -11.26 17.01
C GLU A 177 17.34 -11.29 18.50
N ARG A 178 17.60 -10.19 19.25
CA ARG A 178 17.27 -10.09 20.68
C ARG A 178 15.77 -10.25 20.96
N GLN A 179 14.93 -9.81 20.03
CA GLN A 179 13.47 -9.97 20.08
C GLN A 179 13.00 -11.32 19.50
N ASN A 180 13.92 -12.21 19.14
CA ASN A 180 13.64 -13.53 18.55
C ASN A 180 12.74 -13.45 17.29
N PHE A 181 13.00 -12.47 16.43
CA PHE A 181 12.40 -12.39 15.10
C PHE A 181 13.36 -12.95 14.06
N ALA A 182 12.83 -13.62 13.03
CA ALA A 182 13.63 -14.17 11.94
C ALA A 182 14.27 -13.10 11.03
N HIS A 183 13.76 -11.85 11.07
CA HIS A 183 14.24 -10.75 10.24
C HIS A 183 13.86 -9.37 10.83
N THR A 184 14.69 -8.36 10.57
CA THR A 184 14.56 -6.97 11.06
C THR A 184 13.30 -6.24 10.60
N LYS A 185 12.76 -6.67 9.46
CA LYS A 185 11.51 -6.13 8.91
C LYS A 185 10.29 -6.32 9.84
N ALA A 186 10.33 -7.26 10.79
CA ALA A 186 9.32 -7.33 11.85
C ALA A 186 9.32 -6.07 12.75
N LEU A 187 10.51 -5.58 13.13
CA LEU A 187 10.64 -4.36 13.93
C LEU A 187 10.37 -3.10 13.11
N MET A 188 10.72 -3.11 11.81
CA MET A 188 10.34 -2.02 10.91
C MET A 188 8.80 -1.94 10.75
N LEU A 189 8.11 -3.09 10.70
CA LEU A 189 6.64 -3.12 10.71
C LEU A 189 6.10 -2.60 12.05
N ASP A 190 6.71 -2.95 13.19
CA ASP A 190 6.29 -2.43 14.49
C ASP A 190 6.38 -0.89 14.54
N VAL A 191 7.52 -0.33 14.11
CA VAL A 191 7.70 1.12 14.03
C VAL A 191 6.67 1.75 13.10
N PHE A 192 6.42 1.14 11.93
CA PHE A 192 5.38 1.62 11.01
C PHE A 192 4.01 1.63 11.68
N LEU A 193 3.58 0.54 12.32
CA LEU A 193 2.25 0.42 12.91
C LEU A 193 2.02 1.38 14.08
N ARG A 194 3.08 1.69 14.85
CA ARG A 194 3.05 2.69 15.94
C ARG A 194 2.90 4.12 15.44
N HIS A 195 3.43 4.41 14.26
CA HIS A 195 3.46 5.76 13.66
C HIS A 195 2.60 5.86 12.40
N LYS A 196 1.77 4.85 12.13
CA LYS A 196 1.02 4.79 10.87
C LYS A 196 0.11 6.02 10.79
N PRO A 197 -0.08 6.58 9.60
CA PRO A 197 -1.06 7.65 9.45
C PRO A 197 -2.47 7.12 9.79
N ASP A 198 -3.34 8.00 10.30
CA ASP A 198 -4.72 7.65 10.68
C ASP A 198 -5.53 7.06 9.52
N TRP A 199 -5.16 7.42 8.29
CA TRP A 199 -5.78 6.87 7.10
C TRP A 199 -5.33 5.44 6.77
N ALA A 200 -4.25 4.90 7.34
CA ALA A 200 -3.88 3.50 7.09
C ALA A 200 -4.75 2.55 7.95
N LYS A 201 -5.66 1.82 7.30
CA LYS A 201 -6.60 0.88 7.95
C LYS A 201 -6.18 -0.58 7.89
N SER A 202 -5.32 -0.95 6.94
CA SER A 202 -4.76 -2.29 6.84
C SER A 202 -3.45 -2.25 6.05
N VAL A 203 -2.60 -3.26 6.25
CA VAL A 203 -1.26 -3.32 5.68
C VAL A 203 -1.07 -4.61 4.90
N ILE A 204 -0.49 -4.49 3.71
CA ILE A 204 -0.01 -5.62 2.91
C ILE A 204 1.50 -5.50 2.81
N VAL A 205 2.24 -6.53 3.20
CA VAL A 205 3.70 -6.60 3.06
C VAL A 205 4.05 -7.53 1.90
N ALA A 206 4.70 -7.03 0.86
CA ALA A 206 5.19 -7.88 -0.24
C ALA A 206 6.70 -8.04 -0.12
N ASP A 207 7.17 -9.29 -0.16
CA ASP A 207 8.59 -9.63 0.00
C ASP A 207 8.90 -11.00 -0.66
N ASP A 208 10.11 -11.17 -1.17
CA ASP A 208 10.60 -12.42 -1.75
C ASP A 208 11.26 -13.34 -0.70
N ASN A 209 11.70 -12.77 0.42
CA ASN A 209 12.46 -13.47 1.43
C ASN A 209 11.54 -14.17 2.45
N GLU A 210 11.56 -15.51 2.45
CA GLU A 210 10.77 -16.34 3.38
C GLU A 210 11.06 -16.03 4.86
N ASN A 211 12.28 -15.60 5.23
CA ASN A 211 12.58 -15.19 6.61
C ASN A 211 11.86 -13.88 6.98
N VAL A 212 11.67 -12.97 6.03
CA VAL A 212 10.85 -11.77 6.23
C VAL A 212 9.41 -12.18 6.47
N LEU A 213 8.84 -13.00 5.58
CA LEU A 213 7.45 -13.44 5.68
C LEU A 213 7.19 -14.16 7.01
N GLN A 214 8.12 -15.02 7.44
CA GLN A 214 8.09 -15.67 8.74
C GLN A 214 8.14 -14.64 9.88
N ALA A 215 9.03 -13.65 9.82
CA ALA A 215 9.16 -12.62 10.85
C ALA A 215 7.89 -11.76 10.97
N ILE A 216 7.25 -11.40 9.85
CA ILE A 216 5.95 -10.70 9.85
C ILE A 216 4.86 -11.58 10.46
N GLY A 217 4.85 -12.88 10.16
CA GLY A 217 3.96 -13.86 10.81
C GLY A 217 4.15 -13.92 12.33
N GLN A 218 5.41 -14.05 12.79
CA GLN A 218 5.76 -14.03 14.21
C GLN A 218 5.30 -12.74 14.91
N TYR A 219 5.47 -11.59 14.26
CA TYR A 219 5.02 -10.31 14.78
C TYR A 219 3.49 -10.29 14.95
N LYS A 220 2.74 -10.70 13.92
CA LYS A 220 1.28 -10.75 13.95
C LYS A 220 0.76 -11.64 15.09
N GLU A 221 1.35 -12.81 15.28
CA GLU A 221 0.95 -13.74 16.35
C GLU A 221 1.25 -13.21 17.75
N ARG A 222 2.41 -12.56 17.94
CA ARG A 222 2.85 -12.07 19.26
C ARG A 222 2.16 -10.77 19.66
N VAL A 223 2.02 -9.83 18.73
CA VAL A 223 1.55 -8.46 19.01
C VAL A 223 0.05 -8.32 18.77
N ASN A 224 -0.52 -9.14 17.87
CA ASN A 224 -1.94 -9.09 17.47
C ASN A 224 -2.39 -7.66 17.14
N PRO A 225 -1.85 -7.05 16.07
CA PRO A 225 -2.11 -5.65 15.75
C PRO A 225 -3.60 -5.40 15.54
N ALA A 226 -4.07 -4.22 15.97
CA ALA A 226 -5.48 -3.84 15.86
C ALA A 226 -5.97 -3.71 14.41
N ILE A 227 -5.05 -3.48 13.46
CA ILE A 227 -5.36 -3.44 12.03
C ILE A 227 -4.92 -4.73 11.35
N ALA A 228 -5.63 -5.12 10.29
CA ALA A 228 -5.28 -6.30 9.50
C ALA A 228 -3.91 -6.12 8.83
N VAL A 229 -3.05 -7.13 8.96
CA VAL A 229 -1.76 -7.23 8.27
C VAL A 229 -1.72 -8.54 7.50
N SER A 230 -1.41 -8.49 6.22
CA SER A 230 -1.16 -9.69 5.39
C SER A 230 0.21 -9.60 4.72
N SER A 231 0.66 -10.74 4.21
CA SER A 231 1.93 -10.84 3.49
C SER A 231 1.71 -11.49 2.13
N ILE A 232 2.42 -11.01 1.12
CA ILE A 232 2.48 -11.57 -0.23
C ILE A 232 3.89 -12.12 -0.43
N ALA A 233 4.00 -13.41 -0.74
CA ALA A 233 5.26 -14.03 -1.11
C ALA A 233 5.55 -13.80 -2.60
N VAL A 234 6.63 -13.10 -2.93
CA VAL A 234 7.00 -12.84 -4.33
C VAL A 234 8.16 -13.77 -4.72
N ARG A 235 7.89 -14.88 -5.40
CA ARG A 235 8.95 -15.88 -5.69
C ARG A 235 9.69 -15.65 -7.01
N ASN A 236 9.07 -14.93 -7.93
CA ASN A 236 9.61 -14.55 -9.23
C ASN A 236 8.69 -13.51 -9.90
N ASP A 237 9.16 -12.94 -11.01
CA ASP A 237 8.44 -12.00 -11.87
C ASP A 237 7.32 -12.64 -12.70
N SER A 238 7.26 -13.98 -12.75
CA SER A 238 6.36 -14.73 -13.63
C SER A 238 4.98 -15.01 -13.02
N HIS A 239 4.75 -14.66 -11.74
CA HIS A 239 3.43 -14.81 -11.14
C HIS A 239 2.38 -13.99 -11.91
N PRO A 240 1.26 -14.62 -12.34
CA PRO A 240 0.20 -13.90 -13.04
C PRO A 240 -0.49 -12.91 -12.09
N VAL A 241 -1.09 -11.85 -12.64
CA VAL A 241 -1.87 -10.85 -11.87
C VAL A 241 -2.89 -11.50 -10.94
N SER A 242 -3.52 -12.60 -11.37
CA SER A 242 -4.52 -13.33 -10.57
C SER A 242 -3.95 -13.91 -9.27
N TYR A 243 -2.67 -14.30 -9.24
CA TYR A 243 -2.02 -14.78 -8.02
C TYR A 243 -2.01 -13.70 -6.93
N TYR A 244 -1.66 -12.47 -7.32
CA TYR A 244 -1.65 -11.32 -6.41
C TYR A 244 -3.08 -10.89 -6.06
N ASP A 245 -3.99 -10.90 -7.03
CA ASP A 245 -5.40 -10.55 -6.82
C ASP A 245 -6.04 -11.41 -5.74
N ASP A 246 -5.85 -12.74 -5.78
CA ASP A 246 -6.45 -13.66 -4.81
C ASP A 246 -6.03 -13.32 -3.37
N ILE A 247 -4.75 -13.01 -3.16
CA ILE A 247 -4.19 -12.68 -1.83
C ILE A 247 -4.68 -11.31 -1.37
N ILE A 248 -4.67 -10.32 -2.26
CA ILE A 248 -5.12 -8.96 -1.95
C ILE A 248 -6.62 -8.96 -1.66
N GLU A 249 -7.43 -9.65 -2.46
CA GLU A 249 -8.86 -9.77 -2.24
C GLU A 249 -9.17 -10.48 -0.93
N GLN A 250 -8.42 -11.54 -0.59
CA GLN A 250 -8.55 -12.19 0.72
C GLN A 250 -8.25 -11.21 1.87
N HIS A 251 -7.20 -10.40 1.76
CA HIS A 251 -6.87 -9.38 2.76
C HIS A 251 -7.98 -8.34 2.90
N LEU A 252 -8.42 -7.78 1.78
CA LEU A 252 -9.47 -6.77 1.73
C LEU A 252 -10.84 -7.32 2.11
N SER A 253 -11.05 -8.64 2.02
CA SER A 253 -12.30 -9.27 2.44
C SER A 253 -12.58 -9.11 3.93
N ASN A 254 -11.63 -8.65 4.74
CA ASN A 254 -11.88 -8.30 6.15
C ASN A 254 -12.35 -6.86 6.34
N ASP A 255 -12.21 -5.99 5.33
CA ASP A 255 -12.68 -4.62 5.34
C ASP A 255 -14.20 -4.58 5.08
N PRO A 256 -15.02 -4.09 6.03
CA PRO A 256 -16.46 -3.99 5.84
C PRO A 256 -16.88 -3.15 4.63
N GLU A 257 -16.14 -2.09 4.31
CA GLU A 257 -16.44 -1.20 3.18
C GLU A 257 -16.15 -1.92 1.86
N TYR A 258 -15.03 -2.64 1.78
CA TYR A 258 -14.71 -3.45 0.60
C TYR A 258 -15.70 -4.58 0.37
N LYS A 259 -16.20 -5.23 1.46
CA LYS A 259 -17.27 -6.23 1.35
C LYS A 259 -18.53 -5.68 0.68
N ILE A 260 -18.91 -4.44 0.98
CA ILE A 260 -20.07 -3.79 0.36
C ILE A 260 -19.83 -3.65 -1.14
N ILE A 261 -18.66 -3.16 -1.54
CA ILE A 261 -18.30 -3.01 -2.96
C ILE A 261 -18.35 -4.36 -3.67
N LYS A 262 -17.66 -5.39 -3.16
CA LYS A 262 -17.69 -6.74 -3.74
C LYS A 262 -19.10 -7.32 -3.85
N THR A 263 -19.96 -7.04 -2.86
CA THR A 263 -21.37 -7.48 -2.91
C THR A 263 -22.12 -6.80 -4.05
N ILE A 264 -21.93 -5.49 -4.24
CA ILE A 264 -22.54 -4.74 -5.35
C ILE A 264 -21.99 -5.25 -6.69
N GLU A 265 -20.68 -5.45 -6.82
CA GLU A 265 -20.04 -5.98 -8.02
C GLU A 265 -20.59 -7.35 -8.41
N SER A 266 -20.67 -8.29 -7.45
CA SER A 266 -21.22 -9.62 -7.69
C SER A 266 -22.66 -9.56 -8.23
N ARG A 267 -23.48 -8.64 -7.72
CA ARG A 267 -24.84 -8.43 -8.23
C ARG A 267 -24.87 -7.81 -9.62
N ILE A 268 -23.94 -6.89 -9.90
CA ILE A 268 -23.76 -6.32 -11.24
C ILE A 268 -23.40 -7.45 -12.22
N ASP A 269 -22.47 -8.33 -11.86
CA ASP A 269 -22.03 -9.44 -12.69
C ASP A 269 -23.17 -10.44 -12.97
N GLN A 270 -23.95 -10.80 -11.95
CA GLN A 270 -25.14 -11.64 -12.11
C GLN A 270 -26.16 -11.00 -13.07
N HIS A 271 -26.35 -9.68 -12.97
CA HIS A 271 -27.26 -8.96 -13.85
C HIS A 271 -26.72 -8.85 -15.28
N ILE A 272 -25.42 -8.64 -15.47
CA ILE A 272 -24.73 -8.70 -16.77
C ILE A 272 -24.89 -10.08 -17.40
N GLU A 273 -24.69 -11.16 -16.63
CA GLU A 273 -24.88 -12.53 -17.10
C GLU A 273 -26.32 -12.77 -17.57
N ALA A 274 -27.32 -12.29 -16.81
CA ALA A 274 -28.72 -12.36 -17.20
C ALA A 274 -29.02 -11.56 -18.49
N LEU A 275 -28.41 -10.39 -18.67
CA LEU A 275 -28.52 -9.60 -19.90
C LEU A 275 -27.94 -10.35 -21.11
N ASN A 276 -26.79 -11.03 -20.93
CA ASN A 276 -26.11 -11.78 -21.98
C ASN A 276 -26.83 -13.10 -22.35
N LYS A 277 -27.43 -13.80 -21.38
CA LYS A 277 -28.16 -15.07 -21.63
C LYS A 277 -29.39 -14.91 -22.52
N THR A 278 -29.94 -13.69 -22.64
CA THR A 278 -31.04 -13.42 -23.58
C THR A 278 -30.55 -13.34 -25.03
N ASN A 279 -30.10 -14.48 -25.57
CA ASN A 279 -29.51 -14.70 -26.91
C ASN A 279 -30.43 -14.47 -28.11
N TRP A 280 -31.68 -14.05 -27.91
CA TRP A 280 -32.65 -13.85 -28.99
C TRP A 280 -33.09 -12.39 -29.06
N ASN A 281 -32.34 -11.55 -29.78
CA ASN A 281 -32.95 -10.44 -30.52
C ASN A 281 -31.99 -9.75 -31.50
N ILE A 282 -32.38 -9.77 -32.77
CA ILE A 282 -31.67 -9.26 -33.95
C ILE A 282 -31.65 -7.72 -34.02
N PHE A 283 -32.11 -7.03 -32.96
CA PHE A 283 -32.39 -5.59 -32.97
C PHE A 283 -31.69 -4.78 -31.86
N LEU A 284 -30.79 -5.37 -31.05
CA LEU A 284 -30.34 -4.72 -29.82
C LEU A 284 -28.86 -4.35 -29.83
N THR A 285 -28.58 -3.11 -30.26
CA THR A 285 -27.41 -2.34 -29.83
C THR A 285 -27.45 -1.95 -28.33
N SER A 286 -28.55 -2.24 -27.63
CA SER A 286 -28.82 -1.76 -26.27
C SER A 286 -28.30 -2.66 -25.14
N SER A 287 -28.08 -3.97 -25.37
CA SER A 287 -27.53 -4.86 -24.33
C SER A 287 -26.08 -4.51 -24.05
N ASP A 288 -25.27 -4.39 -25.09
CA ASP A 288 -23.84 -4.12 -24.97
C ASP A 288 -23.58 -2.76 -24.33
N ALA A 289 -24.40 -1.75 -24.67
CA ALA A 289 -24.34 -0.43 -24.05
C ALA A 289 -24.67 -0.50 -22.55
N LYS A 290 -25.66 -1.30 -22.14
CA LYS A 290 -25.99 -1.51 -20.72
C LYS A 290 -24.93 -2.30 -19.97
N VAL A 291 -24.39 -3.37 -20.58
CA VAL A 291 -23.27 -4.13 -20.01
C VAL A 291 -22.07 -3.21 -19.81
N LYS A 292 -21.68 -2.45 -20.83
CA LYS A 292 -20.60 -1.47 -20.72
C LYS A 292 -20.89 -0.42 -19.64
N ALA A 293 -22.13 0.07 -19.53
CA ALA A 293 -22.48 1.03 -18.49
C ALA A 293 -22.32 0.42 -17.08
N LEU A 294 -22.75 -0.83 -16.89
CA LEU A 294 -22.63 -1.55 -15.62
C LEU A 294 -21.17 -1.86 -15.26
N GLU A 295 -20.34 -2.21 -16.24
CA GLU A 295 -18.88 -2.32 -16.06
C GLU A 295 -18.28 -1.00 -15.59
N MET A 296 -18.71 0.13 -16.17
CA MET A 296 -18.30 1.46 -15.70
C MET A 296 -18.77 1.75 -14.27
N LEU A 297 -19.92 1.23 -13.83
CA LEU A 297 -20.36 1.39 -12.45
C LEU A 297 -19.41 0.69 -11.47
N LYS A 298 -18.95 -0.52 -11.80
CA LYS A 298 -17.93 -1.23 -11.00
C LYS A 298 -16.65 -0.39 -10.89
N SER A 299 -16.16 0.15 -12.01
CA SER A 299 -15.00 1.06 -12.00
C SER A 299 -15.23 2.30 -11.14
N ASN A 300 -16.39 2.97 -11.26
CA ASN A 300 -16.71 4.16 -10.47
C ASN A 300 -16.78 3.86 -8.95
N LEU A 301 -17.28 2.69 -8.55
CA LEU A 301 -17.32 2.26 -7.15
C LEU A 301 -15.90 2.03 -6.60
N HIS A 302 -15.03 1.38 -7.38
CA HIS A 302 -13.62 1.23 -7.01
C HIS A 302 -12.90 2.56 -6.94
N GLU A 303 -13.08 3.45 -7.93
CA GLU A 303 -12.49 4.80 -7.90
C GLU A 303 -12.95 5.61 -6.68
N ALA A 304 -14.24 5.49 -6.31
CA ALA A 304 -14.78 6.14 -5.11
C ALA A 304 -14.12 5.59 -3.83
N TYR A 305 -13.95 4.27 -3.74
CA TYR A 305 -13.23 3.63 -2.65
C TYR A 305 -11.75 4.03 -2.60
N GLN A 306 -11.10 4.13 -3.76
CA GLN A 306 -9.69 4.49 -3.88
C GLN A 306 -9.40 5.92 -3.46
N ARG A 307 -10.29 6.87 -3.79
CA ARG A 307 -10.12 8.28 -3.43
C ARG A 307 -9.98 8.48 -1.91
N GLY A 308 -10.54 7.59 -1.11
CA GLY A 308 -10.48 7.72 0.35
C GLY A 308 -11.32 8.88 0.89
N GLU A 309 -12.18 9.48 0.06
CA GLU A 309 -13.08 10.58 0.42
C GLU A 309 -14.41 9.98 0.92
N PRO A 310 -15.13 10.61 1.86
CA PRO A 310 -16.41 10.09 2.30
C PRO A 310 -17.42 10.31 1.20
N ILE A 311 -18.03 9.24 0.73
CA ILE A 311 -19.04 9.30 -0.31
C ILE A 311 -20.07 8.21 -0.09
N SER A 312 -21.34 8.56 -0.23
CA SER A 312 -22.40 7.55 -0.17
C SER A 312 -22.41 6.74 -1.46
N ILE A 313 -22.73 5.44 -1.37
CA ILE A 313 -22.92 4.61 -2.56
C ILE A 313 -24.01 5.19 -3.48
N LYS A 314 -25.03 5.85 -2.90
CA LYS A 314 -26.07 6.53 -3.66
C LYS A 314 -25.50 7.63 -4.55
N ASP A 315 -24.61 8.46 -4.02
CA ASP A 315 -24.01 9.57 -4.77
C ASP A 315 -23.14 9.03 -5.91
N VAL A 316 -22.34 7.98 -5.66
CA VAL A 316 -21.56 7.30 -6.71
C VAL A 316 -22.46 6.82 -7.86
N ILE A 317 -23.58 6.17 -7.53
CA ILE A 317 -24.53 5.67 -8.54
C ILE A 317 -25.21 6.84 -9.27
N GLU A 318 -25.61 7.90 -8.57
CA GLU A 318 -26.27 9.07 -9.19
C GLU A 318 -25.34 9.85 -10.12
N ASP A 319 -24.08 10.02 -9.75
CA ASP A 319 -23.07 10.65 -10.60
C ASP A 319 -22.75 9.80 -11.82
N TRP A 320 -22.66 8.47 -11.64
CA TRP A 320 -22.53 7.53 -12.76
C TRP A 320 -23.72 7.64 -13.73
N GLU A 321 -24.96 7.64 -13.24
CA GLU A 321 -26.17 7.75 -14.09
C GLU A 321 -26.19 9.06 -14.91
N LYS A 322 -25.72 10.17 -14.34
CA LYS A 322 -25.67 11.49 -14.99
C LYS A 322 -24.50 11.61 -15.98
N SER A 323 -23.49 10.74 -15.90
CA SER A 323 -22.28 10.85 -16.73
C SER A 323 -22.57 10.69 -18.23
N LEU A 324 -22.05 11.63 -19.03
CA LEU A 324 -22.18 11.66 -20.50
C LEU A 324 -21.08 10.79 -21.14
N LYS A 325 -21.35 9.49 -21.34
CA LYS A 325 -20.32 8.51 -21.73
C LYS A 325 -20.64 7.68 -22.97
N PHE A 326 -21.85 7.79 -23.51
CA PHE A 326 -22.30 6.97 -24.65
C PHE A 326 -22.72 7.84 -25.82
N MET A 327 -22.29 7.50 -27.03
CA MET A 327 -22.72 8.17 -28.26
C MET A 327 -24.01 7.54 -28.77
N ASP A 328 -25.08 8.33 -28.86
CA ASP A 328 -26.34 7.93 -29.49
C ASP A 328 -26.16 7.91 -31.00
N ARG A 329 -26.29 6.74 -31.63
CA ARG A 329 -26.07 6.58 -33.08
C ARG A 329 -27.09 7.35 -33.93
N ARG A 330 -28.26 7.73 -33.38
CA ARG A 330 -29.30 8.43 -34.13
C ARG A 330 -29.09 9.94 -34.13
N SER A 331 -28.76 10.51 -32.98
CA SER A 331 -28.53 11.96 -32.87
C SER A 331 -27.06 12.34 -33.06
N ASN A 332 -26.13 11.38 -33.01
CA ASN A 332 -24.69 11.62 -32.97
C ASN A 332 -24.25 12.49 -31.77
N GLU A 333 -25.02 12.45 -30.69
CA GLU A 333 -24.75 13.19 -29.46
C GLU A 333 -24.34 12.25 -28.33
N THR A 334 -23.52 12.74 -27.41
CA THR A 334 -23.24 12.03 -26.16
C THR A 334 -24.44 12.12 -25.22
N VAL A 335 -24.91 10.97 -24.75
CA VAL A 335 -26.07 10.85 -23.87
C VAL A 335 -25.67 10.37 -22.48
N PRO A 336 -26.46 10.72 -21.44
CA PRO A 336 -26.22 10.24 -20.10
C PRO A 336 -26.49 8.74 -19.98
N ILE A 337 -25.81 8.07 -19.06
CA ILE A 337 -26.02 6.64 -18.78
C ILE A 337 -27.49 6.36 -18.46
N ALA A 338 -28.18 7.22 -17.70
CA ALA A 338 -29.60 7.08 -17.41
C ALA A 338 -30.46 6.89 -18.69
N LYS A 339 -30.15 7.63 -19.77
CA LYS A 339 -30.84 7.51 -21.07
C LYS A 339 -30.51 6.17 -21.75
N VAL A 340 -29.32 5.61 -21.55
CA VAL A 340 -28.96 4.27 -22.03
C VAL A 340 -29.74 3.19 -21.27
N LEU A 341 -29.84 3.31 -19.94
CA LEU A 341 -30.55 2.34 -19.10
C LEU A 341 -32.06 2.30 -19.40
N SER A 342 -32.66 3.45 -19.76
CA SER A 342 -34.08 3.56 -20.10
C SER A 342 -34.44 3.03 -21.49
N GLN A 343 -33.48 2.60 -22.29
CA GLN A 343 -33.78 2.04 -23.62
C GLN A 343 -34.49 0.69 -23.48
N HIS A 344 -35.74 0.62 -23.96
CA HIS A 344 -36.52 -0.62 -24.01
C HIS A 344 -36.13 -1.48 -25.20
N ARG A 345 -36.20 -2.80 -25.02
CA ARG A 345 -35.95 -3.78 -26.09
C ARG A 345 -37.01 -3.76 -27.18
N ASN A 346 -38.24 -3.37 -26.85
CA ASN A 346 -39.37 -3.41 -27.79
C ASN A 346 -39.94 -2.02 -28.02
N ILE A 347 -39.42 -1.33 -29.03
CA ILE A 347 -39.81 0.05 -29.37
C ILE A 347 -41.23 0.12 -29.98
N PHE A 348 -41.77 -1.03 -30.41
CA PHE A 348 -43.04 -1.18 -31.12
C PHE A 348 -44.25 -1.26 -30.20
N ARG A 349 -44.05 -1.47 -28.89
CA ARG A 349 -45.15 -1.50 -27.92
C ARG A 349 -45.11 -0.23 -27.08
N ALA A 350 -45.92 0.75 -27.49
CA ALA A 350 -45.99 2.07 -26.85
C ALA A 350 -46.33 1.99 -25.36
N GLU A 351 -47.11 0.97 -24.96
CA GLU A 351 -47.49 0.68 -23.58
C GLU A 351 -46.30 0.52 -22.62
N PHE A 352 -45.16 0.00 -23.08
CA PHE A 352 -43.99 -0.22 -22.23
C PHE A 352 -43.04 0.99 -22.15
N ARG A 353 -43.28 2.08 -22.91
CA ARG A 353 -42.33 3.22 -22.96
C ARG A 353 -42.21 4.00 -21.66
N ASN A 354 -43.21 3.89 -20.78
CA ASN A 354 -43.23 4.59 -19.50
C ASN A 354 -42.86 3.69 -18.31
N GLU A 355 -42.65 2.39 -18.55
CA GLU A 355 -42.26 1.47 -17.50
C GLU A 355 -40.75 1.51 -17.27
N GLN A 356 -40.28 1.22 -16.06
CA GLN A 356 -38.85 1.05 -15.83
C GLN A 356 -38.34 -0.24 -16.47
N THR A 357 -37.18 -0.17 -17.13
CA THR A 357 -36.49 -1.36 -17.61
C THR A 357 -36.00 -2.23 -16.44
N SER A 358 -35.71 -3.52 -16.70
CA SER A 358 -35.12 -4.41 -15.70
C SER A 358 -33.82 -3.86 -15.11
N THR A 359 -33.02 -3.16 -15.92
CA THR A 359 -31.76 -2.55 -15.45
C THR A 359 -32.00 -1.31 -14.59
N GLN A 360 -33.01 -0.49 -14.92
CA GLN A 360 -33.38 0.63 -14.04
C GLN A 360 -33.91 0.13 -12.68
N LYS A 361 -34.75 -0.92 -12.68
CA LYS A 361 -35.23 -1.56 -11.45
C LYS A 361 -34.07 -2.13 -10.62
N PHE A 362 -33.11 -2.78 -11.28
CA PHE A 362 -31.89 -3.29 -10.64
C PHE A 362 -31.09 -2.16 -9.96
N ILE A 363 -30.79 -1.07 -10.68
CA ILE A 363 -30.06 0.07 -10.12
C ILE A 363 -30.83 0.73 -8.97
N GLN A 364 -32.16 0.87 -9.08
CA GLN A 364 -32.99 1.36 -7.99
C GLN A 364 -32.90 0.44 -6.76
N GLY A 365 -32.86 -0.88 -6.95
CA GLY A 365 -32.64 -1.83 -5.87
C GLY A 365 -31.28 -1.63 -5.17
N LEU A 366 -30.20 -1.44 -5.95
CA LEU A 366 -28.88 -1.12 -5.37
C LEU A 366 -28.93 0.17 -4.54
N LYS A 367 -29.58 1.23 -5.02
CA LYS A 367 -29.73 2.49 -4.27
C LYS A 367 -30.56 2.33 -3.01
N GLN A 368 -31.61 1.51 -3.03
CA GLN A 368 -32.47 1.29 -1.87
C GLN A 368 -31.73 0.52 -0.77
N GLU A 369 -30.96 -0.50 -1.14
CA GLU A 369 -30.27 -1.37 -0.19
C GLU A 369 -28.97 -0.76 0.32
N PHE A 370 -28.15 -0.22 -0.59
CA PHE A 370 -26.80 0.26 -0.26
C PHE A 370 -26.70 1.78 -0.23
N GLY A 371 -27.74 2.53 -0.60
CA GLY A 371 -27.61 3.98 -0.74
C GLY A 371 -27.30 4.75 0.55
N GLN A 372 -27.55 4.14 1.72
CA GLN A 372 -27.16 4.70 3.02
C GLN A 372 -25.76 4.27 3.47
N ALA A 373 -25.14 3.29 2.79
CA ALA A 373 -23.77 2.92 3.05
C ALA A 373 -22.85 4.04 2.58
N HIS A 374 -21.91 4.40 3.44
CA HIS A 374 -20.87 5.38 3.16
C HIS A 374 -19.54 4.66 3.06
N LEU A 375 -18.80 4.96 1.99
CA LEU A 375 -17.39 4.67 1.94
C LEU A 375 -16.67 5.72 2.79
N HIS A 376 -15.64 5.31 3.52
CA HIS A 376 -14.76 6.18 4.28
C HIS A 376 -15.44 7.05 5.34
N GLN A 377 -16.57 6.62 5.89
CA GLN A 377 -17.23 7.40 6.94
C GLN A 377 -16.26 7.59 8.12
N PRO A 378 -16.04 8.83 8.60
CA PRO A 378 -15.27 9.01 9.82
C PRO A 378 -15.95 8.22 10.95
N PRO A 379 -15.18 7.64 11.88
CA PRO A 379 -15.77 7.01 13.06
C PRO A 379 -16.70 8.04 13.70
N GLU A 380 -17.95 7.66 13.97
CA GLU A 380 -18.87 8.54 14.70
C GLU A 380 -18.16 8.93 15.99
N GLU A 381 -17.91 10.24 16.18
CA GLU A 381 -17.37 10.73 17.44
C GLU A 381 -18.27 10.17 18.54
N PRO A 382 -17.70 9.50 19.56
CA PRO A 382 -18.50 8.97 20.64
C PRO A 382 -19.33 10.12 21.17
N ARG A 383 -20.66 10.03 21.02
CA ARG A 383 -21.57 11.03 21.56
C ARG A 383 -21.25 11.06 23.05
N LEU A 384 -20.60 12.12 23.51
CA LEU A 384 -20.42 12.41 24.91
C LEU A 384 -21.84 12.47 25.47
N GLU A 385 -22.30 11.36 26.02
CA GLU A 385 -23.52 11.32 26.80
C GLU A 385 -23.29 12.33 27.91
N SER A 386 -23.92 13.49 27.75
CA SER A 386 -23.95 14.52 28.76
C SER A 386 -24.78 13.94 29.91
N HIS A 387 -24.11 13.19 30.78
CA HIS A 387 -24.60 12.93 32.11
C HIS A 387 -24.58 14.27 32.86
N ILE A 388 -25.66 15.04 32.69
CA ILE A 388 -26.06 16.13 33.58
C ILE A 388 -26.96 15.54 34.65
#